data_AF-A0A2G2LH82-F1
#
_entry.id   AF-A0A2G2LH82-F1
#
_cell.length_a   1.000
_cell.length_b   1.000
_cell.length_c   1.000
_cell.angle_alpha   90.00
_cell.angle_beta   90.00
_cell.angle_gamma   90.00
#
_symmetry.space_group_name_H-M   'P 1'
#
loop_
_entity.id
_entity.type
_entity.pdbx_description
1 polymer ?
#
loop_
_entity_poly.entity_id
_entity_poly.type
_entity_poly.pdbx_seq_one_letter_code
_entity_poly.pdbx_strand_id
1 'polypeptide(L)'
;MKTFKQMIAEVEEPKSGIAKKFKEVNTKDGEETKNDTATDAQFKGTTSKKKRIADKDKVLPESDSRKALNSFSVMLESKNKMLKETFKAGNMKLKDGSTTKVTNEEAKALNGLFDGLNDTNKKKMQERLTVSKSSFAEIVNFAKEV
;
A
#
# COMPACT_ATOMS: atom_id res chain seq x y z
N MET A 1 -20.57 32.84 -60.31
CA MET A 1 -20.21 31.93 -59.19
C MET A 1 -21.39 31.90 -58.23
N LYS A 2 -21.83 30.73 -57.76
CA LYS A 2 -22.94 30.63 -56.80
C LYS A 2 -22.49 31.22 -55.45
N THR A 3 -23.39 31.92 -54.76
CA THR A 3 -23.11 32.44 -53.41
C THR A 3 -23.16 31.31 -52.38
N PHE A 4 -22.41 31.44 -51.28
CA PHE A 4 -22.35 30.40 -50.24
C PHE A 4 -23.74 30.05 -49.66
N LYS A 5 -24.63 31.04 -49.55
CA LYS A 5 -26.04 30.82 -49.15
C LYS A 5 -26.82 29.99 -50.17
N GLN A 6 -26.57 30.19 -51.47
CA GLN A 6 -27.19 29.38 -52.53
C GLN A 6 -26.62 27.96 -52.55
N MET A 7 -25.34 27.77 -52.21
CA MET A 7 -24.74 26.43 -52.09
C MET A 7 -25.31 25.65 -50.90
N ILE A 8 -25.56 26.29 -49.75
CA ILE A 8 -26.16 25.64 -48.57
C ILE A 8 -27.62 25.26 -48.83
N ALA A 9 -28.38 26.11 -49.55
CA ALA A 9 -29.77 25.83 -49.89
C ALA A 9 -29.93 24.68 -50.91
N GLU A 10 -28.90 24.40 -51.72
CA GLU A 10 -28.89 23.34 -52.73
C GLU A 10 -28.43 21.98 -52.17
N VAL A 11 -28.00 21.91 -50.90
CA VAL A 11 -27.70 20.63 -50.23
C VAL A 11 -29.02 19.90 -50.00
N GLU A 12 -29.31 18.92 -50.87
CA GLU A 12 -30.52 18.08 -50.86
C GLU A 12 -30.87 17.60 -49.44
N GLU A 13 -32.17 17.65 -49.10
CA GLU A 13 -32.67 17.08 -47.86
C GLU A 13 -32.31 15.59 -47.74
N PRO A 14 -31.97 15.11 -46.53
CA PRO A 14 -31.52 13.75 -46.34
C PRO A 14 -32.60 12.73 -46.73
N LYS A 15 -32.26 11.85 -47.67
CA LYS A 15 -33.16 10.84 -48.25
C LYS A 15 -33.54 9.72 -47.28
N SER A 16 -32.81 9.53 -46.18
CA SER A 16 -33.03 8.44 -45.22
C SER A 16 -33.83 8.90 -43.98
N GLY A 17 -34.76 8.06 -43.53
CA GLY A 17 -35.61 8.36 -42.37
C GLY A 17 -34.84 8.60 -41.06
N ILE A 18 -33.63 8.03 -40.93
CA ILE A 18 -32.77 8.22 -39.77
C ILE A 18 -32.17 9.63 -39.75
N ALA A 19 -31.72 10.14 -40.90
CA ALA A 19 -31.17 11.49 -40.99
C ALA A 19 -32.26 12.57 -40.88
N LYS A 20 -33.50 12.28 -41.29
CA LYS A 20 -34.67 13.13 -40.96
C LYS A 20 -34.91 13.22 -39.45
N LYS A 21 -34.91 12.07 -38.74
CA LYS A 21 -35.05 12.04 -37.27
C LYS A 21 -33.93 12.79 -36.56
N PHE A 22 -32.69 12.67 -37.05
CA PHE A 22 -31.56 13.41 -36.47
C PHE A 22 -31.69 14.92 -36.65
N LYS A 23 -32.13 15.38 -37.83
CA LYS A 23 -32.40 16.81 -38.05
C LYS A 23 -33.54 17.29 -37.15
N GLU A 24 -34.61 16.50 -37.04
CA GLU A 24 -35.79 16.83 -36.22
C GLU A 24 -35.46 16.95 -34.72
N VAL A 25 -34.62 16.08 -34.17
CA VAL A 25 -34.16 16.14 -32.78
C VAL A 25 -33.34 17.41 -32.53
N ASN A 26 -32.42 17.75 -33.44
CA ASN A 26 -31.53 18.91 -33.26
C ASN A 26 -32.16 20.25 -33.68
N THR A 27 -33.28 20.25 -34.41
CA THR A 27 -34.07 21.47 -34.66
C THR A 27 -35.10 21.76 -33.59
N LYS A 28 -35.37 20.79 -32.69
CA LYS A 28 -36.30 20.98 -31.56
C LYS A 28 -35.66 21.67 -30.36
N ASP A 29 -34.39 22.05 -30.44
CA ASP A 29 -33.71 22.89 -29.43
C ASP A 29 -33.98 24.39 -29.64
N GLY A 30 -35.21 24.73 -30.01
CA GLY A 30 -35.72 26.10 -30.11
C GLY A 30 -36.86 26.39 -29.13
N GLU A 31 -37.35 25.39 -28.39
CA GLU A 31 -38.10 25.64 -27.18
C GLU A 31 -37.09 25.69 -26.03
N GLU A 32 -36.93 26.88 -25.45
CA GLU A 32 -36.32 27.05 -24.14
C GLU A 32 -37.09 26.18 -23.14
N THR A 33 -36.66 24.93 -22.97
CA THR A 33 -36.82 24.29 -21.69
C THR A 33 -36.10 25.22 -20.73
N LYS A 34 -36.88 25.90 -19.88
CA LYS A 34 -36.37 26.57 -18.70
C LYS A 34 -35.70 25.47 -17.88
N ASN A 35 -34.46 25.16 -18.21
CA ASN A 35 -33.58 24.45 -17.32
C ASN A 35 -33.49 25.41 -16.15
N ASP A 36 -34.20 25.08 -15.06
CA ASP A 36 -34.06 25.76 -13.79
C ASP A 36 -32.56 25.85 -13.54
N THR A 37 -31.97 27.01 -13.81
CA THR A 37 -30.56 27.27 -13.56
C THR A 37 -30.40 26.96 -12.09
N ALA A 38 -29.70 25.85 -11.80
CA ALA A 38 -29.43 25.40 -10.46
C ALA A 38 -29.01 26.63 -9.66
N THR A 39 -29.88 27.08 -8.76
CA THR A 39 -29.59 28.28 -7.99
C THR A 39 -28.28 28.05 -7.25
N ASP A 40 -27.45 29.08 -7.10
CA ASP A 40 -26.12 28.99 -6.46
C ASP A 40 -26.15 28.38 -5.03
N ALA A 41 -27.36 28.23 -4.46
CA ALA A 41 -27.61 27.56 -3.20
C ALA A 41 -27.64 26.02 -3.28
N GLN A 42 -27.69 25.40 -4.46
CA GLN A 42 -27.88 23.95 -4.62
C GLN A 42 -26.66 23.13 -4.13
N PHE A 43 -25.49 23.74 -4.00
CA PHE A 43 -24.26 23.11 -3.48
C PHE A 43 -23.85 23.56 -2.07
N LYS A 44 -24.79 24.01 -1.24
CA LYS A 44 -24.50 24.27 0.18
C LYS A 44 -24.52 22.97 0.97
N GLY A 45 -23.38 22.28 1.01
CA GLY A 45 -23.18 21.14 1.90
C GLY A 45 -23.40 21.57 3.36
N THR A 46 -24.45 21.04 3.99
CA THR A 46 -24.85 21.35 5.38
C THR A 46 -23.90 20.80 6.44
N THR A 47 -22.91 20.01 6.03
CA THR A 47 -21.93 19.41 6.93
C THR A 47 -20.80 20.40 7.22
N SER A 48 -20.61 20.72 8.49
CA SER A 48 -19.45 21.48 8.94
C SER A 48 -18.16 20.80 8.49
N LYS A 49 -17.28 21.55 7.81
CA LYS A 49 -15.97 21.03 7.39
C LYS A 49 -15.17 20.69 8.63
N LYS A 50 -15.01 19.40 8.93
CA LYS A 50 -14.15 18.94 10.04
C LYS A 50 -12.73 19.43 9.75
N LYS A 51 -12.21 20.31 10.61
CA LYS A 51 -10.83 20.82 10.51
C LYS A 51 -9.84 19.64 10.52
N ARG A 52 -8.88 19.65 9.61
CA ARG A 52 -7.80 18.66 9.62
C ARG A 52 -6.91 18.91 10.83
N ILE A 53 -6.15 17.91 11.25
CA ILE A 53 -5.24 18.02 12.40
C ILE A 53 -4.23 19.16 12.20
N ALA A 54 -3.80 19.39 10.96
CA ALA A 54 -2.90 20.48 10.57
C ALA A 54 -3.53 21.89 10.69
N ASP A 55 -4.86 22.01 10.68
CA ASP A 55 -5.59 23.29 10.75
C ASP A 55 -5.99 23.64 12.21
N LYS A 56 -5.44 22.92 13.21
CA LYS A 56 -5.66 23.19 14.64
C LYS A 56 -4.46 23.95 15.21
N ASP A 57 -4.66 25.21 15.58
CA ASP A 57 -3.64 26.08 16.21
C ASP A 57 -3.23 25.67 17.64
N LYS A 58 -3.73 24.55 18.16
CA LYS A 58 -3.48 24.08 19.52
C LYS A 58 -2.67 22.80 19.52
N VAL A 59 -1.68 22.76 20.42
CA VAL A 59 -1.01 21.54 20.87
C VAL A 59 -2.06 20.47 21.16
N LEU A 60 -1.89 19.29 20.58
CA LEU A 60 -2.79 18.14 20.78
C LEU A 60 -3.04 17.95 22.28
N PRO A 61 -4.31 17.74 22.71
CA PRO A 61 -4.60 17.49 24.11
C PRO A 61 -3.82 16.25 24.57
N GLU A 62 -3.30 16.28 25.79
CA GLU A 62 -2.36 15.28 26.31
C GLU A 62 -2.86 13.83 26.18
N SER A 63 -4.17 13.64 26.21
CA SER A 63 -4.83 12.35 25.98
C SER A 63 -4.63 11.78 24.57
N ASP A 64 -4.63 12.63 23.54
CA ASP A 64 -4.39 12.22 22.16
C ASP A 64 -2.89 11.95 21.92
N SER A 65 -2.03 12.73 22.58
CA SER A 65 -0.57 12.49 22.61
C SER A 65 -0.24 11.15 23.25
N ARG A 66 -0.87 10.81 24.38
CA ARG A 66 -0.69 9.51 25.06
C ARG A 66 -1.19 8.34 24.22
N LYS A 67 -2.29 8.50 23.48
CA LYS A 67 -2.77 7.47 22.54
C LYS A 67 -1.79 7.23 21.40
N ALA A 68 -1.23 8.29 20.81
CA ALA A 68 -0.22 8.20 19.77
C ALA A 68 1.08 7.55 20.26
N LEU A 69 1.51 7.86 21.48
CA LEU A 69 2.66 7.22 22.11
C LEU A 69 2.40 5.74 22.40
N ASN A 70 1.22 5.39 22.91
CA ASN A 70 0.87 3.99 23.17
C ASN A 70 0.78 3.16 21.89
N SER A 71 0.19 3.70 20.81
CA SER A 71 0.14 2.99 19.53
C SER A 71 1.53 2.82 18.92
N PHE A 72 2.42 3.81 19.06
CA PHE A 72 3.81 3.70 18.64
C PHE A 72 4.57 2.66 19.48
N SER A 73 4.41 2.65 20.80
CA SER A 73 5.04 1.66 21.68
C SER A 73 4.58 0.24 21.35
N VAL A 74 3.27 0.03 21.14
CA VAL A 74 2.74 -1.27 20.70
C VAL A 74 3.30 -1.68 19.33
N MET A 75 3.41 -0.74 18.37
CA MET A 75 4.04 -1.00 17.08
C MET A 75 5.52 -1.40 17.22
N LEU A 76 6.26 -0.69 18.08
CA LEU A 76 7.68 -0.91 18.31
C LEU A 76 7.92 -2.24 19.03
N GLU A 77 7.08 -2.59 20.00
CA GLU A 77 7.11 -3.85 20.72
C GLU A 77 6.71 -5.02 19.81
N SER A 78 5.72 -4.84 18.93
CA SER A 78 5.41 -5.79 17.85
C SER A 78 6.59 -5.98 16.88
N LYS A 79 7.26 -4.90 16.47
CA LYS A 79 8.48 -5.00 15.64
C LYS A 79 9.61 -5.72 16.37
N ASN A 80 9.84 -5.42 17.64
CA ASN A 80 10.86 -6.08 18.47
C ASN A 80 10.53 -7.56 18.74
N LYS A 81 9.25 -7.91 18.89
CA LYS A 81 8.80 -9.29 19.01
C LYS A 81 8.97 -10.07 17.70
N MET A 82 8.83 -9.40 16.54
CA MET A 82 9.16 -9.97 15.23
C MET A 82 10.67 -10.10 15.01
N LEU A 83 11.49 -9.24 15.62
CA LEU A 83 12.95 -9.22 15.52
C LEU A 83 13.65 -9.91 16.70
N LYS A 84 13.06 -10.96 17.29
CA LYS A 84 13.83 -11.85 18.17
C LYS A 84 14.80 -12.67 17.31
N GLU A 85 15.94 -12.08 17.01
CA GLU A 85 17.06 -12.74 16.35
C GLU A 85 17.42 -14.01 17.14
N THR A 86 17.30 -15.15 16.48
CA THR A 86 17.63 -16.45 17.08
C THR A 86 19.15 -16.58 17.25
N PHE A 87 19.91 -15.99 16.32
CA PHE A 87 21.37 -15.99 16.30
C PHE A 87 21.91 -14.56 16.26
N LYS A 88 22.93 -14.30 17.08
CA LYS A 88 23.67 -13.04 17.13
C LYS A 88 25.12 -13.29 16.74
N ALA A 89 25.77 -12.29 16.15
CA ALA A 89 27.20 -12.34 15.91
C ALA A 89 27.97 -12.37 17.23
N GLY A 90 29.07 -13.13 17.27
CA GLY A 90 29.88 -13.33 18.45
C GLY A 90 30.38 -14.76 18.59
N ASN A 91 30.78 -15.13 19.80
CA ASN A 91 31.27 -16.47 20.09
C ASN A 91 30.10 -17.35 20.55
N MET A 92 29.84 -18.45 19.83
CA MET A 92 28.84 -19.45 20.18
C MET A 92 29.52 -20.71 20.69
N LYS A 93 29.08 -21.19 21.86
CA LYS A 93 29.56 -22.45 22.43
C LYS A 93 28.74 -23.62 21.90
N LEU A 94 29.42 -24.63 21.42
CA LEU A 94 28.84 -25.86 20.90
C LEU A 94 28.75 -26.92 22.01
N LYS A 95 27.92 -27.95 21.80
CA LYS A 95 27.71 -29.04 22.75
C LYS A 95 28.92 -29.93 22.92
N ASP A 96 29.78 -30.01 21.90
CA ASP A 96 31.10 -30.65 21.99
C ASP A 96 32.10 -29.87 22.89
N GLY A 97 31.68 -28.72 23.43
CA GLY A 97 32.51 -27.87 24.28
C GLY A 97 33.38 -26.87 23.52
N SER A 98 33.45 -27.01 22.19
CA SER A 98 34.19 -26.09 21.34
C SER A 98 33.43 -24.77 21.15
N THR A 99 34.15 -23.73 20.70
CA THR A 99 33.57 -22.42 20.42
C THR A 99 33.77 -22.08 18.94
N THR A 100 32.72 -21.57 18.30
CA THR A 100 32.75 -21.04 16.94
C THR A 100 32.41 -19.56 16.94
N LYS A 101 33.04 -18.81 16.03
CA LYS A 101 32.75 -17.41 15.82
C LYS A 101 31.66 -17.31 14.76
N VAL A 102 30.56 -16.66 15.11
CA VAL A 102 29.45 -16.33 14.22
C VAL A 102 29.66 -14.90 13.74
N THR A 103 29.81 -14.71 12.43
CA THR A 103 29.89 -13.37 11.83
C THR A 103 28.50 -12.74 11.67
N ASN A 104 28.43 -11.43 11.44
CA ASN A 104 27.15 -10.74 11.19
C ASN A 104 26.42 -11.31 9.96
N GLU A 105 27.15 -11.64 8.89
CA GLU A 105 26.58 -12.21 7.68
C GLU A 105 25.97 -13.60 7.95
N GLU A 106 26.68 -14.43 8.70
CA GLU A 106 26.22 -15.77 9.08
C GLU A 106 25.02 -15.73 10.02
N ALA A 107 25.03 -14.83 11.01
CA ALA A 107 23.89 -14.63 11.89
C ALA A 107 22.64 -14.21 11.10
N LYS A 108 22.81 -13.32 10.11
CA LYS A 108 21.71 -12.86 9.26
C LYS A 108 21.15 -14.00 8.39
N ALA A 109 22.02 -14.78 7.76
CA ALA A 109 21.63 -15.95 6.95
C ALA A 109 20.88 -16.98 7.81
N LEU A 110 21.41 -17.31 8.99
CA LEU A 110 20.77 -18.23 9.93
C LEU A 110 19.41 -17.72 10.41
N ASN A 111 19.29 -16.43 10.75
CA ASN A 111 18.00 -15.87 11.15
C ASN A 111 16.97 -15.95 10.02
N GLY A 112 17.36 -15.63 8.78
CA GLY A 112 16.49 -15.75 7.61
C GLY A 112 16.00 -17.19 7.36
N LEU A 113 16.91 -18.16 7.47
CA LEU A 113 16.56 -19.58 7.40
C LEU A 113 15.56 -19.96 8.51
N PHE A 114 15.82 -19.54 9.75
CA PHE A 114 14.99 -19.90 10.89
C PHE A 114 13.63 -19.20 10.91
N ASP A 115 13.47 -18.07 10.24
CA ASP A 115 12.18 -17.39 10.09
C ASP A 115 11.19 -18.20 9.23
N GLY A 116 11.69 -18.94 8.24
CA GLY A 116 10.88 -19.80 7.37
C GLY A 116 10.49 -21.16 7.97
N LEU A 117 11.02 -21.51 9.15
CA LEU A 117 10.78 -22.81 9.78
C LEU A 117 9.62 -22.76 10.79
N ASN A 118 8.92 -23.89 10.99
CA ASN A 118 8.00 -24.06 12.12
C ASN A 118 8.76 -24.40 13.42
N ASP A 119 8.11 -24.27 14.58
CA ASP A 119 8.78 -24.43 15.89
C ASP A 119 9.45 -25.80 16.08
N THR A 120 8.84 -26.87 15.58
CA THR A 120 9.43 -28.23 15.66
C THR A 120 10.71 -28.32 14.82
N ASN A 121 10.70 -27.75 13.62
CA ASN A 121 11.85 -27.74 12.73
C ASN A 121 12.94 -26.80 13.24
N LYS A 122 12.59 -25.63 13.78
CA LYS A 122 13.54 -24.71 14.43
C LYS A 122 14.32 -25.44 15.53
N LYS A 123 13.63 -26.16 16.42
CA LYS A 123 14.28 -26.91 17.51
C LYS A 123 15.24 -27.97 16.98
N LYS A 124 14.81 -28.78 16.00
CA LYS A 124 15.67 -29.81 15.38
C LYS A 124 16.89 -29.22 14.67
N MET A 125 16.72 -28.10 13.95
CA MET A 125 17.81 -27.40 13.29
C MET A 125 18.80 -26.80 14.31
N GLN A 126 18.30 -26.17 15.37
CA GLN A 126 19.12 -25.61 16.44
C GLN A 126 19.92 -26.70 17.16
N GLU A 127 19.31 -27.86 17.40
CA GLU A 127 20.00 -29.01 17.98
C GLU A 127 21.15 -29.48 17.10
N ARG A 128 20.96 -29.62 15.78
CA ARG A 128 22.01 -30.00 14.81
C ARG A 128 23.11 -28.94 14.71
N LEU A 129 22.74 -27.67 14.64
CA LEU A 129 23.66 -26.53 14.51
C LEU A 129 24.62 -26.39 15.69
N THR A 130 24.20 -26.83 16.88
CA THR A 130 25.01 -26.75 18.11
C THR A 130 25.80 -28.03 18.40
N VAL A 131 25.78 -29.07 17.55
CA VAL A 131 26.49 -30.34 17.80
C VAL A 131 28.01 -30.16 17.71
N SER A 132 28.51 -29.68 16.57
CA SER A 132 29.94 -29.63 16.27
C SER A 132 30.26 -28.51 15.29
N LYS A 133 31.56 -28.20 15.14
CA LYS A 133 32.01 -27.20 14.16
C LYS A 133 31.63 -27.56 12.72
N SER A 134 31.68 -28.84 12.34
CA SER A 134 31.26 -29.30 11.01
C SER A 134 29.79 -29.05 10.78
N SER A 135 28.95 -29.47 11.73
CA SER A 135 27.50 -29.31 11.65
C SER A 135 27.09 -27.83 11.59
N PHE A 136 27.79 -26.97 12.33
CA PHE A 136 27.62 -25.52 12.23
C PHE A 136 27.96 -25.00 10.82
N ALA A 137 29.13 -25.37 10.28
CA ALA A 137 29.57 -24.93 8.96
C ALA A 137 28.64 -25.39 7.83
N GLU A 138 28.16 -26.64 7.89
CA GLU A 138 27.20 -27.18 6.93
C GLU A 138 25.90 -26.38 6.91
N ILE A 139 25.33 -26.10 8.08
CA ILE A 139 24.06 -25.35 8.18
C ILE A 139 24.24 -23.89 7.79
N VAL A 140 25.39 -23.28 8.11
CA VAL A 140 25.71 -21.93 7.68
C VAL A 140 25.86 -21.84 6.17
N ASN A 141 26.55 -22.80 5.54
CA ASN A 141 26.70 -22.84 4.09
C ASN A 141 25.34 -23.02 3.41
N PHE A 142 24.51 -23.93 3.92
CA PHE A 142 23.14 -24.10 3.45
C PHE A 142 22.34 -22.79 3.58
N ALA A 143 22.44 -22.08 4.71
CA ALA A 143 21.75 -20.82 4.91
C ALA A 143 22.23 -19.69 3.97
N LYS A 144 23.46 -19.77 3.45
CA LYS A 144 24.01 -18.80 2.48
C LYS A 144 23.61 -19.10 1.04
N GLU A 145 23.24 -20.34 0.73
CA GLU A 145 22.80 -20.77 -0.60
C GLU A 145 21.31 -20.52 -0.87
N VAL A 146 20.52 -20.31 0.19
CA VAL A 146 19.07 -20.01 0.14
C VAL A 146 18.81 -18.52 -0.04
#